data_AF-A0A6G3D460-F1
#
_entry.id   AF-A0A6G3D460-F1
#
_cell.length_a   1.000
_cell.length_b   1.000
_cell.length_c   1.000
_cell.angle_alpha   90.00
_cell.angle_beta   90.00
_cell.angle_gamma   90.00
#
_symmetry.space_group_name_H-M   'P 1'
#
loop_
_entity.id
_entity.type
_entity.pdbx_description
1 polymer ?
#
loop_
_entity_poly.entity_id
_entity_poly.type
_entity_poly.pdbx_seq_one_letter_code
_entity_poly.pdbx_strand_id
1 'polypeptide(L)'
;MGYWGYFVVGRAERPLAELEALSGAADMTLRQSAPEGWQVWEFAGGDGDVGNMNDLAGQTGAPALFGYVMDSDCVVVEAAAPESGAWTTCLARTAMAGYLGAERDGLTLEDYFLEPRDAAERAVAWAAEAGRVARAGELTEVLSEDPAAEPAAGGDDRGLASGPVAETLFFRFLDRLGVVPL
;
A
#
# COMPACT_ATOMS: atom_id res chain seq x y z
N MET A 1 9.67 -17.83 -3.31
CA MET A 1 9.60 -17.09 -2.04
C MET A 1 9.74 -15.64 -2.42
N GLY A 2 8.61 -14.97 -2.54
CA GLY A 2 8.55 -13.54 -2.72
C GLY A 2 8.76 -12.81 -1.40
N TYR A 3 8.65 -11.49 -1.46
CA TYR A 3 8.88 -10.60 -0.34
C TYR A 3 7.64 -10.53 0.56
N TRP A 4 7.90 -10.51 1.86
CA TRP A 4 6.89 -10.25 2.90
C TRP A 4 7.40 -9.11 3.76
N GLY A 5 6.56 -8.09 3.95
CA GLY A 5 6.91 -6.96 4.80
C GLY A 5 6.09 -5.72 4.51
N TYR A 6 6.40 -4.65 5.22
CA TYR A 6 5.67 -3.41 5.17
C TYR A 6 6.47 -2.30 4.48
N PHE A 7 5.78 -1.48 3.71
CA PHE A 7 6.23 -0.16 3.31
C PHE A 7 5.46 0.89 4.10
N VAL A 8 6.18 1.77 4.78
CA VAL A 8 5.61 2.88 5.55
C VAL A 8 5.90 4.18 4.83
N VAL A 9 4.83 4.91 4.51
CA VAL A 9 4.87 6.19 3.82
C VAL A 9 4.29 7.26 4.72
N GLY A 10 5.02 8.35 4.88
CA GLY A 10 4.57 9.47 5.69
C GLY A 10 5.40 10.72 5.43
N ARG A 11 4.90 11.85 5.92
CA ARG A 11 5.57 13.16 5.83
C ARG A 11 6.04 13.60 7.20
N ALA A 12 7.34 13.80 7.35
CA ALA A 12 7.92 14.34 8.58
C ALA A 12 9.28 15.02 8.31
N GLU A 13 9.62 16.01 9.13
CA GLU A 13 10.94 16.66 9.08
C GLU A 13 12.06 15.76 9.66
N ARG A 14 11.70 14.86 10.58
CA ARG A 14 12.58 13.87 11.19
C ARG A 14 12.36 12.48 10.58
N PRO A 15 13.31 11.54 10.71
CA PRO A 15 13.12 10.17 10.24
C PRO A 15 11.86 9.53 10.84
N LEU A 16 11.02 8.90 9.99
CA LEU A 16 9.79 8.25 10.47
C LEU A 16 10.09 7.17 11.52
N ALA A 17 11.15 6.39 11.34
CA ALA A 17 11.56 5.33 12.28
C ALA A 17 11.89 5.83 13.70
N GLU A 18 12.06 7.14 13.92
CA GLU A 18 12.27 7.70 15.26
C GLU A 18 10.97 8.22 15.92
N LEU A 19 9.84 8.09 15.24
CA LEU A 19 8.53 8.49 15.75
C LEU A 19 7.98 7.42 16.68
N GLU A 20 7.33 7.85 17.75
CA GLU A 20 6.75 6.94 18.75
C GLU A 20 5.69 6.03 18.14
N ALA A 21 4.96 6.53 17.14
CA ALA A 21 3.98 5.77 16.36
C ALA A 21 4.56 4.53 15.66
N LEU A 22 5.89 4.50 15.41
CA LEU A 22 6.60 3.41 14.74
C LEU A 22 7.61 2.73 15.68
N SER A 23 7.49 2.91 16.99
CA SER A 23 8.42 2.34 17.98
C SER A 23 8.50 0.81 17.97
N GLY A 24 7.47 0.12 17.45
CA GLY A 24 7.45 -1.33 17.25
C GLY A 24 8.32 -1.81 16.07
N ALA A 25 8.73 -0.90 15.18
CA ALA A 25 9.43 -1.21 13.93
C ALA A 25 10.86 -0.65 13.91
N ALA A 26 11.64 -0.93 14.96
CA ALA A 26 12.97 -0.35 15.14
C ALA A 26 13.99 -0.71 14.04
N ASP A 27 13.79 -1.81 13.31
CA ASP A 27 14.67 -2.29 12.23
C ASP A 27 14.25 -1.82 10.82
N MET A 28 13.45 -0.74 10.75
CA MET A 28 13.06 -0.13 9.48
C MET A 28 14.25 0.46 8.72
N THR A 29 14.28 0.22 7.41
CA THR A 29 15.30 0.77 6.52
C THR A 29 14.69 1.83 5.61
N LEU A 30 15.31 3.02 5.53
CA LEU A 30 14.87 4.06 4.61
C LEU A 30 15.07 3.59 3.16
N ARG A 31 13.99 3.58 2.38
CA ARG A 31 14.02 3.22 0.97
C ARG A 31 14.16 4.41 0.06
N GLN A 32 13.36 5.42 0.31
CA GLN A 32 13.27 6.57 -0.55
C GLN A 32 12.87 7.80 0.25
N SER A 33 13.51 8.92 -0.05
CA SER A 33 13.06 10.25 0.37
C SER A 33 12.51 10.99 -0.85
N ALA A 34 11.39 11.66 -0.69
CA ALA A 34 10.75 12.48 -1.71
C ALA A 34 10.65 13.95 -1.23
N PRO A 35 10.38 14.92 -2.14
CA PRO A 35 10.27 16.32 -1.79
C PRO A 35 9.27 16.59 -0.66
N GLU A 36 9.40 17.74 0.02
CA GLU A 36 8.48 18.18 1.09
C GLU A 36 8.43 17.23 2.31
N GLY A 37 9.49 16.46 2.55
CA GLY A 37 9.63 15.63 3.75
C GLY A 37 8.89 14.29 3.67
N TRP A 38 8.45 13.88 2.48
CA TRP A 38 7.90 12.55 2.24
C TRP A 38 9.00 11.50 2.33
N GLN A 39 8.72 10.40 3.01
CA GLN A 39 9.67 9.30 3.22
C GLN A 39 8.96 7.96 3.03
N VAL A 40 9.65 7.01 2.42
CA VAL A 40 9.26 5.60 2.30
C VAL A 40 10.28 4.76 3.04
N TRP A 41 9.78 3.97 3.98
CA TRP A 41 10.58 3.05 4.77
C TRP A 41 10.12 1.62 4.54
N GLU A 42 11.04 0.68 4.55
CA GLU A 42 10.78 -0.75 4.43
C GLU A 42 11.00 -1.42 5.78
N PHE A 43 10.06 -2.28 6.16
CA PHE A 43 10.17 -3.18 7.29
C PHE A 43 9.96 -4.61 6.80
N ALA A 44 11.05 -5.36 6.62
CA ALA A 44 11.03 -6.74 6.13
C ALA A 44 10.59 -7.77 7.21
N GLY A 45 10.17 -7.32 8.39
CA GLY A 45 9.72 -8.19 9.49
C GLY A 45 8.27 -8.60 9.31
N GLY A 46 8.01 -9.73 8.64
CA GLY A 46 6.67 -10.21 8.29
C GLY A 46 5.67 -10.44 9.44
N ASP A 47 6.14 -10.45 10.71
CA ASP A 47 5.32 -10.65 11.92
C ASP A 47 5.43 -9.48 12.95
N GLY A 48 6.17 -8.41 12.62
CA GLY A 48 6.34 -7.29 13.53
C GLY A 48 5.18 -6.31 13.48
N ASP A 49 4.73 -5.83 14.63
CA ASP A 49 3.77 -4.74 14.72
C ASP A 49 4.45 -3.43 14.29
N VAL A 50 4.14 -2.98 13.08
CA VAL A 50 4.68 -1.74 12.53
C VAL A 50 4.14 -0.50 13.26
N GLY A 51 3.06 -0.66 14.03
CA GLY A 51 2.35 0.42 14.70
C GLY A 51 1.07 0.79 13.96
N ASN A 52 0.46 1.91 14.37
CA ASN A 52 -0.83 2.34 13.86
C ASN A 52 -0.70 3.56 12.93
N MET A 53 -1.22 3.44 11.72
CA MET A 53 -1.23 4.52 10.73
C MET A 53 -1.97 5.78 11.22
N ASN A 54 -2.99 5.63 12.07
CA ASN A 54 -3.73 6.76 12.63
C ASN A 54 -2.87 7.52 13.64
N ASP A 55 -2.08 6.82 14.44
CA ASP A 55 -1.17 7.45 15.39
C ASP A 55 -0.05 8.16 14.63
N LEU A 56 0.44 7.58 13.54
CA LEU A 56 1.42 8.24 12.67
C LEU A 56 0.84 9.50 12.01
N ALA A 57 -0.36 9.42 11.45
CA ALA A 57 -1.05 10.54 10.84
C ALA A 57 -1.33 11.66 11.86
N GLY A 58 -1.76 11.28 13.08
CA GLY A 58 -1.98 12.20 14.19
C GLY A 58 -0.70 12.85 14.70
N GLN A 59 0.38 12.08 14.83
CA GLN A 59 1.68 12.58 15.31
C GLN A 59 2.36 13.50 14.31
N THR A 60 2.26 13.19 13.01
CA THR A 60 2.85 14.02 11.94
C THR A 60 1.95 15.19 11.52
N GLY A 61 0.66 15.14 11.85
CA GLY A 61 -0.34 16.10 11.37
C GLY A 61 -0.48 16.06 9.84
N ALA A 62 -0.10 14.95 9.22
CA ALA A 62 -0.10 14.78 7.77
C ALA A 62 -0.65 13.40 7.39
N PRO A 63 -1.14 13.23 6.16
CA PRO A 63 -1.57 11.92 5.69
C PRO A 63 -0.43 10.88 5.73
N ALA A 64 -0.75 9.67 6.17
CA ALA A 64 0.16 8.52 6.26
C ALA A 64 -0.46 7.28 5.59
N LEU A 65 0.39 6.37 5.12
CA LEU A 65 -0.02 5.17 4.38
C LEU A 65 0.95 4.02 4.61
N PHE A 66 0.41 2.84 4.93
CA PHE A 66 1.13 1.57 5.03
C PHE A 66 0.74 0.64 3.88
N GLY A 67 1.73 -0.06 3.32
CA GLY A 67 1.55 -1.10 2.31
C GLY A 67 2.12 -2.41 2.82
N TYR A 68 1.29 -3.39 3.13
CA TYR A 68 1.72 -4.72 3.54
C TYR A 68 1.77 -5.66 2.35
N VAL A 69 2.96 -6.09 1.96
CA VAL A 69 3.19 -7.00 0.84
C VAL A 69 3.20 -8.44 1.32
N MET A 70 2.49 -9.31 0.60
CA MET A 70 2.43 -10.75 0.86
C MET A 70 2.92 -11.52 -0.37
N ASP A 71 4.02 -12.24 -0.19
CA ASP A 71 4.73 -13.06 -1.18
C ASP A 71 5.07 -12.36 -2.51
N SER A 72 5.17 -11.02 -2.50
CA SER A 72 5.22 -10.18 -3.72
C SER A 72 4.03 -10.36 -4.68
N ASP A 73 2.96 -11.01 -4.24
CA ASP A 73 1.77 -11.31 -5.05
C ASP A 73 0.67 -10.26 -4.89
N CYS A 74 0.49 -9.74 -3.68
CA CYS A 74 -0.52 -8.71 -3.39
C CYS A 74 -0.08 -7.76 -2.27
N VAL A 75 -0.77 -6.62 -2.18
CA VAL A 75 -0.52 -5.61 -1.15
C VAL A 75 -1.83 -5.20 -0.49
N VAL A 76 -1.87 -5.20 0.84
CA VAL A 76 -2.88 -4.44 1.60
C VAL A 76 -2.42 -3.01 1.74
N VAL A 77 -3.23 -2.05 1.32
CA VAL A 77 -2.97 -0.63 1.49
C VAL A 77 -3.89 -0.10 2.58
N GLU A 78 -3.29 0.41 3.64
CA GLU A 78 -4.00 1.07 4.73
C GLU A 78 -3.52 2.52 4.76
N ALA A 79 -4.46 3.47 4.73
CA ALA A 79 -4.13 4.88 4.76
C ALA A 79 -4.98 5.60 5.79
N ALA A 80 -4.37 6.59 6.43
CA ALA A 80 -5.04 7.48 7.35
C ALA A 80 -4.62 8.91 7.09
N ALA A 81 -5.55 9.84 7.26
CA ALA A 81 -5.25 11.24 7.34
C ALA A 81 -6.07 11.89 8.47
N PRO A 82 -5.54 12.98 9.07
CA PRO A 82 -6.26 13.72 10.11
C PRO A 82 -7.70 14.12 9.75
N GLU A 83 -7.96 14.56 8.51
CA GLU A 83 -9.28 15.03 8.09
C GLU A 83 -10.04 14.02 7.22
N SER A 84 -9.37 13.38 6.25
CA SER A 84 -9.99 12.42 5.33
C SER A 84 -10.31 11.06 5.97
N GLY A 85 -9.81 10.83 7.19
CA GLY A 85 -10.01 9.62 7.95
C GLY A 85 -9.20 8.43 7.44
N ALA A 86 -9.50 7.27 8.01
CA ALA A 86 -8.86 5.99 7.69
C ALA A 86 -9.64 5.23 6.60
N TRP A 87 -8.90 4.53 5.73
CA TRP A 87 -9.45 3.63 4.74
C TRP A 87 -8.46 2.52 4.39
N THR A 88 -8.98 1.40 3.92
CA THR A 88 -8.19 0.20 3.62
C THR A 88 -8.66 -0.41 2.30
N THR A 89 -7.72 -0.82 1.46
CA THR A 89 -7.97 -1.52 0.20
C THR A 89 -6.84 -2.51 -0.09
N CYS A 90 -6.92 -3.20 -1.23
CA CYS A 90 -5.86 -4.11 -1.68
C CYS A 90 -5.57 -3.95 -3.17
N LEU A 91 -4.31 -4.22 -3.53
CA LEU A 91 -3.80 -4.36 -4.89
C LEU A 91 -3.63 -5.85 -5.23
N ALA A 92 -3.78 -6.22 -6.50
CA ALA A 92 -3.82 -7.61 -6.97
C ALA A 92 -4.89 -8.44 -6.22
N ARG A 93 -6.15 -8.06 -6.42
CA ARG A 93 -7.32 -8.56 -5.67
C ARG A 93 -7.49 -10.09 -5.79
N THR A 94 -7.24 -10.68 -6.96
CA THR A 94 -7.35 -12.14 -7.14
C THR A 94 -6.36 -12.90 -6.25
N ALA A 95 -5.12 -12.45 -6.15
CA ALA A 95 -4.14 -13.05 -5.25
C ALA A 95 -4.57 -12.87 -3.78
N MET A 96 -5.02 -11.67 -3.39
CA MET A 96 -5.57 -11.40 -2.05
C MET A 96 -6.74 -12.32 -1.69
N ALA A 97 -7.65 -12.56 -2.63
CA ALA A 97 -8.78 -13.48 -2.43
C ALA A 97 -8.30 -14.92 -2.16
N GLY A 98 -7.20 -15.35 -2.78
CA GLY A 98 -6.56 -16.63 -2.49
C GLY A 98 -6.06 -16.73 -1.04
N TYR A 99 -5.42 -15.67 -0.53
CA TYR A 99 -4.96 -15.61 0.86
C TYR A 99 -6.13 -15.60 1.87
N LEU A 100 -7.21 -14.85 1.60
CA LEU A 100 -8.39 -14.81 2.46
C LEU A 100 -9.21 -16.10 2.41
N GLY A 101 -9.43 -16.64 1.21
CA GLY A 101 -10.25 -17.83 0.97
C GLY A 101 -9.61 -19.11 1.49
N ALA A 102 -8.27 -19.16 1.63
CA ALA A 102 -7.58 -20.26 2.27
C ALA A 102 -7.76 -20.30 3.80
N GLU A 103 -7.98 -19.14 4.42
CA GLU A 103 -8.02 -18.98 5.89
C GLU A 103 -9.45 -18.91 6.45
N ARG A 104 -10.46 -18.41 5.71
CA ARG A 104 -11.79 -18.13 6.27
C ARG A 104 -12.94 -18.41 5.29
N ASP A 105 -13.71 -19.45 5.57
CA ASP A 105 -14.95 -19.77 4.86
C ASP A 105 -15.96 -18.59 4.97
N GLY A 106 -16.30 -17.97 3.84
CA GLY A 106 -17.50 -17.14 3.68
C GLY A 106 -17.35 -15.62 3.79
N LEU A 107 -16.14 -15.06 3.94
CA LEU A 107 -15.91 -13.61 3.86
C LEU A 107 -15.32 -13.25 2.50
N THR A 108 -15.82 -12.18 1.88
CA THR A 108 -15.31 -11.68 0.61
C THR A 108 -14.35 -10.52 0.83
N LEU A 109 -13.59 -10.16 -0.21
CA LEU A 109 -12.72 -8.98 -0.16
C LEU A 109 -13.49 -7.71 0.20
N GLU A 110 -14.74 -7.60 -0.22
CA GLU A 110 -15.58 -6.41 -0.03
C GLU A 110 -15.96 -6.20 1.44
N ASP A 111 -15.90 -7.25 2.27
CA ASP A 111 -16.10 -7.15 3.71
C ASP A 111 -14.92 -6.47 4.44
N TYR A 112 -13.74 -6.45 3.82
CA TYR A 112 -12.49 -5.95 4.41
C TYR A 112 -11.91 -4.74 3.69
N PHE A 113 -12.09 -4.68 2.38
CA PHE A 113 -11.42 -3.75 1.48
C PHE A 113 -12.44 -2.99 0.66
N LEU A 114 -12.25 -1.67 0.60
CA LEU A 114 -13.00 -0.84 -0.33
C LEU A 114 -12.82 -1.35 -1.77
N GLU A 115 -13.89 -1.28 -2.55
CA GLU A 115 -13.85 -1.51 -3.99
C GLU A 115 -12.90 -0.49 -4.65
N PRO A 116 -12.25 -0.84 -5.80
CA PRO A 116 -11.26 0.03 -6.44
C PRO A 116 -11.73 1.46 -6.66
N ARG A 117 -13.01 1.65 -7.03
CA ARG A 117 -13.59 2.97 -7.25
C ARG A 117 -13.71 3.78 -5.96
N ASP A 118 -14.27 3.18 -4.91
CA ASP A 118 -14.46 3.85 -3.63
C ASP A 118 -13.10 4.15 -2.97
N ALA A 119 -12.16 3.20 -3.08
CA ALA A 119 -10.78 3.39 -2.64
C ALA A 119 -10.09 4.54 -3.40
N ALA A 120 -10.31 4.66 -4.72
CA ALA A 120 -9.78 5.77 -5.51
C ALA A 120 -10.35 7.13 -5.05
N GLU A 121 -11.64 7.21 -4.71
CA GLU A 121 -12.25 8.43 -4.18
C GLU A 121 -11.63 8.82 -2.82
N ARG A 122 -11.40 7.85 -1.93
CA ARG A 122 -10.70 8.10 -0.65
C ARG A 122 -9.25 8.50 -0.86
N ALA A 123 -8.56 7.85 -1.78
CA ALA A 123 -7.18 8.17 -2.15
C ALA A 123 -7.04 9.60 -2.72
N VAL A 124 -8.02 10.07 -3.51
CA VAL A 124 -8.04 11.47 -3.99
C VAL A 124 -8.21 12.45 -2.83
N ALA A 125 -9.12 12.18 -1.88
CA ALA A 125 -9.29 13.03 -0.70
C ALA A 125 -8.03 13.07 0.16
N TRP A 126 -7.41 11.90 0.40
CA TRP A 126 -6.15 11.76 1.11
C TRP A 126 -5.01 12.53 0.42
N ALA A 127 -4.91 12.44 -0.91
CA ALA A 127 -3.91 13.17 -1.69
C ALA A 127 -4.15 14.69 -1.64
N ALA A 128 -5.41 15.13 -1.71
CA ALA A 128 -5.77 16.54 -1.61
C ALA A 128 -5.38 17.13 -0.24
N GLU A 129 -5.60 16.39 0.85
CA GLU A 129 -5.15 16.78 2.20
C GLU A 129 -3.61 16.85 2.30
N ALA A 130 -2.92 15.97 1.59
CA ALA A 130 -1.46 16.02 1.43
C ALA A 130 -0.97 17.22 0.58
N GLY A 131 -1.87 18.03 0.01
CA GLY A 131 -1.54 19.11 -0.91
C GLY A 131 -1.17 18.63 -2.32
N ARG A 132 -1.55 17.40 -2.67
CA ARG A 132 -1.31 16.77 -3.98
C ARG A 132 -2.59 16.71 -4.80
N VAL A 133 -2.43 16.52 -6.10
CA VAL A 133 -3.54 16.38 -7.05
C VAL A 133 -3.45 15.00 -7.68
N ALA A 134 -4.25 14.07 -7.19
CA ALA A 134 -4.39 12.73 -7.75
C ALA A 134 -5.65 12.64 -8.63
N ARG A 135 -5.64 11.77 -9.64
CA ARG A 135 -6.80 11.54 -10.51
C ARG A 135 -7.49 10.22 -10.14
N ALA A 136 -8.78 10.30 -9.82
CA ALA A 136 -9.58 9.12 -9.47
C ALA A 136 -9.55 8.03 -10.56
N GLY A 137 -9.59 8.43 -11.84
CA GLY A 137 -9.51 7.48 -12.96
C GLY A 137 -8.20 6.70 -12.98
N GLU A 138 -7.06 7.38 -12.87
CA GLU A 138 -5.73 6.74 -12.86
C GLU A 138 -5.54 5.86 -11.61
N LEU A 139 -6.04 6.29 -10.46
CA LEU A 139 -6.00 5.49 -9.23
C LEU A 139 -6.89 4.24 -9.35
N THR A 140 -8.09 4.38 -9.92
CA THR A 140 -9.00 3.25 -10.15
C THR A 140 -8.38 2.23 -11.10
N GLU A 141 -7.69 2.68 -12.15
CA GLU A 141 -6.96 1.81 -13.07
C GLU A 141 -5.91 0.96 -12.34
N VAL A 142 -5.06 1.58 -11.52
CA VAL A 142 -4.04 0.86 -10.73
C VAL A 142 -4.67 -0.07 -9.69
N LEU A 143 -5.73 0.38 -9.00
CA LEU A 143 -6.45 -0.43 -8.01
C LEU A 143 -7.21 -1.61 -8.63
N SER A 144 -7.55 -1.52 -9.92
CA SER A 144 -8.23 -2.58 -10.66
C SER A 144 -7.25 -3.46 -11.45
N GLU A 145 -5.96 -3.10 -11.51
CA GLU A 145 -4.94 -3.89 -12.19
C GLU A 145 -4.76 -5.21 -11.44
N ASP A 146 -5.10 -6.31 -12.12
CA ASP A 146 -5.04 -7.65 -11.56
C ASP A 146 -4.25 -8.60 -12.47
N PRO A 147 -2.93 -8.68 -12.28
CA PRO A 147 -2.04 -9.48 -13.11
C PRO A 147 -2.25 -11.00 -12.92
N ALA A 148 -2.90 -11.42 -11.84
CA ALA A 148 -3.26 -12.82 -11.61
C ALA A 148 -4.58 -13.22 -12.29
N ALA A 149 -5.37 -12.25 -12.76
CA ALA A 149 -6.65 -12.49 -13.44
C ALA A 149 -6.51 -12.79 -14.95
N GLU A 150 -5.33 -12.58 -15.54
CA GLU A 150 -5.05 -12.94 -16.93
C GLU A 150 -5.17 -14.48 -17.09
N PRO A 151 -6.10 -15.00 -17.91
CA PRO A 151 -6.21 -16.43 -18.12
C PRO A 151 -4.92 -16.92 -18.78
N ALA A 152 -4.33 -17.98 -18.21
CA ALA A 152 -3.23 -18.73 -18.83
C ALA A 152 -3.70 -19.32 -20.18
N ALA A 153 -3.73 -18.48 -21.22
CA ALA A 153 -3.99 -18.88 -22.58
C ALA A 153 -2.74 -19.59 -23.09
N GLY A 154 -2.77 -20.92 -22.97
CA GLY A 154 -1.95 -21.91 -23.66
C GLY A 154 -0.62 -21.43 -24.24
N GLY A 155 0.46 -21.68 -23.53
CA GLY A 155 1.81 -21.54 -24.05
C GLY A 155 2.81 -22.20 -23.11
N ASP A 156 3.32 -23.35 -23.51
CA ASP A 156 4.53 -23.96 -22.97
C ASP A 156 5.69 -22.95 -23.17
N ASP A 157 5.97 -22.11 -22.17
CA ASP A 157 7.30 -21.56 -21.94
C ASP A 157 7.49 -21.21 -20.47
N ARG A 158 8.59 -21.70 -19.91
CA ARG A 158 9.00 -21.44 -18.53
C ARG A 158 9.61 -20.04 -18.45
N GLY A 159 8.91 -19.13 -17.80
CA GLY A 159 9.53 -18.02 -17.06
C GLY A 159 9.27 -16.63 -17.63
N LEU A 160 9.20 -15.67 -16.71
CA LEU A 160 9.26 -14.21 -16.88
C LEU A 160 7.92 -13.46 -16.97
N ALA A 161 7.11 -13.59 -15.92
CA ALA A 161 6.55 -12.41 -15.26
C ALA A 161 6.75 -12.46 -13.74
N SER A 162 7.80 -13.13 -13.26
CA SER A 162 8.16 -13.21 -11.83
C SER A 162 8.94 -11.97 -11.35
N GLY A 163 8.47 -10.78 -11.75
CA GLY A 163 8.90 -9.53 -11.12
C GLY A 163 8.12 -9.30 -9.82
N PRO A 164 8.56 -8.40 -8.94
CA PRO A 164 7.80 -8.00 -7.76
C PRO A 164 6.55 -7.21 -8.20
N VAL A 165 5.49 -7.94 -8.53
CA VAL A 165 4.28 -7.38 -9.14
C VAL A 165 3.55 -6.51 -8.13
N ALA A 166 3.41 -6.99 -6.90
CA ALA A 166 2.78 -6.28 -5.81
C ALA A 166 3.48 -4.96 -5.48
N GLU A 167 4.81 -4.99 -5.34
CA GLU A 167 5.61 -3.81 -5.03
C GLU A 167 5.58 -2.82 -6.21
N THR A 168 5.62 -3.31 -7.45
CA THR A 168 5.50 -2.44 -8.63
C THR A 168 4.15 -1.73 -8.68
N LEU A 169 3.05 -2.44 -8.41
CA LEU A 169 1.71 -1.83 -8.30
C LEU A 169 1.67 -0.81 -7.16
N PHE A 170 2.27 -1.13 -6.01
CA PHE A 170 2.32 -0.24 -4.87
C PHE A 170 3.08 1.06 -5.15
N PHE A 171 4.29 0.99 -5.71
CA PHE A 171 5.04 2.20 -6.05
C PHE A 171 4.37 3.01 -7.18
N ARG A 172 3.71 2.35 -8.14
CA ARG A 172 2.87 3.04 -9.13
C ARG A 172 1.70 3.75 -8.46
N PHE A 173 1.08 3.14 -7.46
CA PHE A 173 0.00 3.76 -6.70
C PHE A 173 0.50 5.02 -5.96
N LEU A 174 1.67 4.95 -5.30
CA LEU A 174 2.29 6.12 -4.66
C LEU A 174 2.64 7.25 -5.64
N ASP A 175 3.09 6.89 -6.84
CA ASP A 175 3.37 7.83 -7.92
C ASP A 175 2.08 8.55 -8.37
N ARG A 176 0.97 7.81 -8.55
CA ARG A 176 -0.34 8.40 -8.89
C ARG A 176 -0.95 9.24 -7.77
N LEU A 177 -0.59 8.98 -6.52
CA LEU A 177 -0.91 9.85 -5.39
C LEU A 177 -0.09 11.15 -5.39
N GLY A 178 1.04 11.18 -6.12
CA GLY A 178 1.93 12.34 -6.22
C GLY A 178 2.80 12.57 -4.99
N VAL A 179 2.93 11.57 -4.11
CA VAL A 179 3.74 11.67 -2.87
C VAL A 179 5.16 11.16 -3.06
N VAL A 180 5.35 10.15 -3.92
CA VAL A 180 6.65 9.55 -4.19
C VAL A 180 6.77 9.36 -5.71
N PRO A 181 7.57 10.16 -6.42
CA PRO A 181 7.78 9.98 -7.85
C PRO A 181 8.61 8.72 -8.11
N LEU A 182 8.19 7.95 -9.11
CA LEU A 182 8.95 6.83 -9.68
C LEU A 182 10.09 7.27 -10.59
#